data_AF-P95655-F1
#
_entry.id   AF-P95655-F1
#
_cell.length_a   1.000
_cell.length_b   1.000
_cell.length_c   1.000
_cell.angle_alpha   90.00
_cell.angle_beta   90.00
_cell.angle_gamma   90.00
#
_symmetry.space_group_name_H-M   'P 1'
#
loop_
_entity.id
_entity.type
_entity.pdbx_description
1 polymer ?
#
loop_
_entity_poly.entity_id
_entity_poly.type
_entity_poly.pdbx_seq_one_letter_code
_entity_poly.pdbx_strand_id
1 'polypeptide(L)' 'MNNAKMWLVVKPTVGIPLFLVACAIASFLVHLMLVLTTGWMGDYYSGSFEAASLVSNATTLLS' A
#
# COMPACT_ATOMS: atom_id res chain seq x y z
N MET A 1 -16.45 3.22 -22.70
CA MET A 1 -16.88 3.92 -21.48
C MET A 1 -18.16 4.70 -21.76
N ASN A 2 -19.34 4.13 -21.47
CA ASN A 2 -20.66 4.67 -21.83
C ASN A 2 -21.40 5.38 -20.66
N ASN A 3 -20.68 5.71 -19.58
CA ASN A 3 -21.25 6.23 -18.33
C ASN A 3 -21.04 7.74 -18.11
N ALA A 4 -20.71 8.51 -19.16
CA ALA A 4 -20.49 9.96 -19.05
C ALA A 4 -21.70 10.73 -18.50
N LYS A 5 -22.91 10.16 -18.64
CA LYS A 5 -24.15 10.71 -18.10
C LYS A 5 -24.31 10.60 -16.57
N MET A 6 -23.38 9.97 -15.84
CA MET A 6 -23.48 9.87 -14.37
C MET A 6 -23.47 11.26 -13.70
N TRP A 7 -22.84 12.25 -14.32
CA TRP A 7 -22.75 13.60 -13.79
C TRP A 7 -24.08 14.39 -13.86
N LEU A 8 -25.10 13.82 -14.51
CA LEU A 8 -26.46 14.36 -14.48
C LEU A 8 -27.21 13.98 -13.19
N VAL A 9 -26.79 12.92 -12.49
CA VAL A 9 -27.41 12.46 -11.23
C VAL A 9 -26.51 12.70 -10.00
N VAL A 10 -25.20 12.74 -10.19
CA VAL A 10 -24.22 13.10 -9.14
C VAL A 10 -23.49 14.37 -9.56
N LYS A 11 -23.52 15.41 -8.73
CA LYS A 11 -22.79 16.66 -9.01
C LYS A 11 -21.28 16.38 -9.00
N PRO A 12 -20.52 16.73 -10.06
CA PRO A 12 -19.09 16.42 -10.16
C PRO A 12 -18.24 17.04 -9.04
N THR A 13 -18.61 18.23 -8.58
CA THR A 13 -17.92 18.95 -7.48
C THR A 13 -17.96 18.19 -6.15
N VAL A 14 -18.93 17.29 -5.93
CA VAL A 14 -19.03 16.48 -4.70
C VAL A 14 -18.64 15.03 -4.98
N GLY A 15 -19.08 14.48 -6.12
CA GLY A 15 -18.82 13.09 -6.48
C GLY A 15 -17.35 12.78 -6.74
N ILE A 16 -16.62 13.66 -7.44
CA ILE A 16 -15.20 13.45 -7.74
C ILE A 16 -14.37 13.49 -6.45
N PRO A 17 -14.49 14.51 -5.58
CA PRO A 17 -13.77 14.49 -4.31
C PRO A 17 -14.13 13.30 -3.43
N LEU A 18 -15.41 12.93 -3.34
CA LEU A 18 -15.83 11.78 -2.52
C LEU A 18 -15.20 10.47 -3.02
N PHE A 19 -15.14 10.27 -4.34
CA PHE A 19 -14.50 9.09 -4.94
C PHE A 19 -12.99 9.06 -4.65
N LEU A 20 -12.29 10.17 -4.85
CA LEU A 20 -10.85 10.25 -4.60
C LEU A 20 -10.52 10.08 -3.12
N VAL A 21 -11.34 10.65 -2.22
CA VAL A 21 -11.20 10.47 -0.78
C VAL A 21 -11.47 9.02 -0.37
N ALA A 22 -12.52 8.39 -0.90
CA ALA A 22 -12.79 6.98 -0.64
C ALA A 22 -11.63 6.08 -1.12
N CYS A 23 -11.07 6.36 -2.29
CA CYS A 23 -9.90 5.66 -2.81
C CYS A 23 -8.65 5.87 -1.92
N ALA A 24 -8.40 7.09 -1.46
CA ALA A 24 -7.28 7.40 -0.58
C ALA A 24 -7.40 6.68 0.78
N ILE A 25 -8.58 6.72 1.39
CA ILE A 25 -8.86 6.03 2.66
C ILE A 25 -8.73 4.51 2.48
N ALA A 26 -9.30 3.94 1.41
CA ALA A 26 -9.22 2.52 1.15
C ALA A 26 -7.76 2.05 0.97
N SER A 27 -6.96 2.79 0.20
CA SER A 27 -5.53 2.50 0.01
C SER A 27 -4.78 2.56 1.35
N PHE A 28 -5.02 3.60 2.15
CA PHE A 28 -4.38 3.73 3.46
C PHE A 28 -4.76 2.59 4.41
N LEU A 29 -6.04 2.19 4.44
CA LEU A 29 -6.50 1.09 5.29
C LEU A 29 -5.87 -0.25 4.91
N VAL A 30 -5.75 -0.55 3.61
CA VAL A 30 -5.06 -1.79 3.18
C VAL A 30 -3.61 -1.79 3.65
N HIS A 31 -2.89 -0.68 3.51
CA HIS A 31 -1.51 -0.57 4.00
C HIS A 31 -1.42 -0.68 5.52
N LEU A 32 -2.31 0.00 6.25
CA LEU A 32 -2.37 -0.11 7.71
C LEU A 32 -2.60 -1.56 8.15
N MET A 33 -3.52 -2.27 7.51
CA MET A 33 -3.79 -3.67 7.83
C MET A 33 -2.59 -4.57 7.51
N LEU A 34 -1.87 -4.31 6.41
CA LEU A 34 -0.63 -5.04 6.11
C LEU A 34 0.44 -4.79 7.19
N VAL A 35 0.65 -3.56 7.63
CA VAL A 35 1.59 -3.24 8.72
C VAL A 35 1.22 -3.96 10.02
N LEU A 36 -0.06 -4.05 10.35
CA LEU A 36 -0.53 -4.62 11.62
C LEU A 36 -0.61 -6.15 11.61
N THR A 37 -0.80 -6.79 10.45
CA THR A 37 -1.07 -8.23 10.35
C THR A 37 0.09 -9.03 9.75
N THR A 38 1.04 -8.38 9.10
CA THR A 38 2.15 -9.06 8.41
C THR A 38 3.50 -8.68 9.00
N GLY A 39 4.35 -9.68 9.26
CA GLY A 39 5.69 -9.46 9.83
C GLY A 39 6.66 -8.76 8.87
N TRP A 40 6.52 -9.01 7.56
CA TRP A 40 7.46 -8.51 6.56
C TRP A 40 7.52 -6.98 6.49
N MET A 41 6.42 -6.27 6.75
CA MET A 41 6.46 -4.81 6.81
C MET A 41 7.23 -4.31 8.03
N GLY A 42 7.12 -4.99 9.17
CA GLY A 42 7.96 -4.72 10.35
C GLY A 42 9.44 -5.02 10.11
N ASP A 43 9.75 -6.14 9.44
CA ASP A 43 11.11 -6.50 9.05
C ASP A 43 11.70 -5.49 8.05
N TYR A 44 10.88 -4.99 7.13
CA TYR A 44 11.24 -3.94 6.17
C TYR A 44 11.56 -2.62 6.88
N TYR A 45 10.71 -2.15 7.79
CA TYR A 45 10.94 -0.89 8.51
C TYR A 45 12.01 -0.97 9.61
N SER A 46 12.27 -2.15 10.17
CA SER A 46 13.37 -2.36 11.13
C SER A 46 14.75 -2.43 10.48
N GLY A 47 14.84 -2.44 9.15
CA GLY A 47 16.10 -2.62 8.42
C GLY A 47 16.66 -4.04 8.50
N SER A 48 15.89 -4.99 9.03
CA SER A 48 16.32 -6.40 9.19
C SER A 48 16.58 -7.09 7.85
N PHE A 49 16.08 -6.53 6.75
CA PHE A 49 16.36 -7.04 5.40
C PHE A 49 17.85 -6.89 5.02
N GLU A 50 18.52 -5.86 5.51
CA GLU A 50 19.96 -5.65 5.28
C GLU A 50 20.79 -6.58 6.18
N ALA A 51 20.33 -6.84 7.42
CA ALA A 51 20.92 -7.89 8.25
C ALA A 51 20.80 -9.30 7.61
N ALA A 52 19.65 -9.60 6.99
CA ALA A 52 19.43 -10.84 6.26
C ALA A 52 20.28 -10.96 4.99
N SER A 53 20.48 -9.87 4.24
CA SER A 53 21.33 -9.87 3.03
C SER A 53 22.82 -9.99 3.37
N LEU A 54 23.27 -9.39 4.47
CA LEU A 54 24.63 -9.55 4.98
C LEU A 54 24.90 -10.98 5.48
N VAL A 55 23.93 -11.61 6.15
CA VAL A 55 24.00 -13.04 6.54
C VAL A 55 24.08 -13.95 5.31
N SER A 56 23.31 -13.67 4.26
CA SER A 56 23.35 -14.42 3.00
C SER A 56 24.72 -14.33 2.32
N ASN A 57 25.29 -13.12 2.25
CA ASN A 57 26.64 -12.90 1.70
C ASN A 57 27.74 -13.49 2.59
N ALA A 58 27.61 -13.44 3.91
CA ALA A 58 28.57 -14.06 4.82
C ALA A 58 28.55 -15.59 4.71
N THR A 59 27.38 -16.19 4.52
CA THR A 59 27.22 -17.64 4.39
C THR A 59 27.80 -18.15 3.06
N THR A 60 27.68 -17.38 1.97
CA THR A 60 28.27 -17.75 0.65
C THR A 60 29.78 -17.59 0.58
N LEU A 61 30.40 -16.82 1.49
CA LEU A 61 31.86 -16.70 1.58
C LEU A 61 32.50 -17.76 2.50
N LEU A 62 31.70 -18.51 3.28
CA LEU A 62 32.16 -19.54 4.21
C LEU A 62 31.88 -20.99 3.75
N SER A 63 31.26 -21.18 2.58
CA SER A 63 31.08 -22.47 1.89
C SER A 63 31.95 -22.53 0.63
#